data_AF-A0A6G0Y7A9-F1
#
_entry.id   AF-A0A6G0Y7A9-F1
#
_cell.length_a   1.000
_cell.length_b   1.000
_cell.length_c   1.000
_cell.angle_alpha   90.00
_cell.angle_beta   90.00
_cell.angle_gamma   90.00
#
_symmetry.space_group_name_H-M   'P 1'
#
loop_
_entity.id
_entity.type
_entity.pdbx_description
1 polymer ?
#
loop_
_entity_poly.entity_id
_entity_poly.type
_entity_poly.pdbx_seq_one_letter_code
_entity_poly.pdbx_strand_id
1 'polypeptide(L)'
;MVLHILNADVPLELEVGGGLNSRTSFSLRVRKYILGNILRFRGDVTKCILHWTNETGITKVQKIKGIQKDLANAPYHRLGQHTNCSSYFCNGSLKPNEQNLVPEAETSGIMNEIKNHTLRLVYNAESLLENKNNNICEQFNALINKFVAGKRLNFSRKESYNTRVEAAVVSFNSKQYLRQIYKKISNCSPGKQIINA
;
A
#
# COMPACT_ATOMS: atom_id res chain seq x y z
N MET A 1 -6.83 5.40 5.16
CA MET A 1 -7.12 4.03 5.67
C MET A 1 -7.00 2.91 4.61
N VAL A 2 -7.07 3.22 3.29
CA VAL A 2 -6.66 2.30 2.21
C VAL A 2 -5.13 2.23 2.06
N LEU A 3 -4.41 3.17 2.69
CA LEU A 3 -2.98 3.34 2.51
C LEU A 3 -2.07 2.29 3.17
N HIS A 4 -2.54 1.56 4.18
CA HIS A 4 -1.68 0.61 4.90
C HIS A 4 -1.45 -0.71 4.16
N ILE A 5 -2.19 -1.00 3.08
CA ILE A 5 -2.11 -2.31 2.41
C ILE A 5 -1.28 -2.26 1.11
N LEU A 6 -1.08 -1.08 0.51
CA LEU A 6 -0.45 -0.98 -0.82
C LEU A 6 0.75 -0.03 -0.92
N ASN A 7 1.00 0.83 0.08
CA ASN A 7 2.16 1.72 0.03
C ASN A 7 3.36 1.08 0.74
N ALA A 8 4.34 0.68 -0.07
CA ALA A 8 5.72 0.58 0.34
C ALA A 8 6.19 1.95 0.87
N ASP A 9 6.64 1.95 2.13
CA ASP A 9 7.54 2.90 2.82
C ASP A 9 7.20 3.05 4.32
N VAL A 10 6.15 2.40 4.80
CA VAL A 10 6.02 2.06 6.22
C VAL A 10 6.51 0.62 6.40
N PRO A 11 7.47 0.34 7.30
CA PRO A 11 7.83 -1.03 7.63
C PRO A 11 6.56 -1.74 8.13
N LEU A 12 6.00 -2.61 7.30
CA LEU A 12 4.86 -3.46 7.68
C LEU A 12 5.16 -4.31 8.92
N GLU A 13 6.45 -4.43 9.25
CA GLU A 13 6.98 -5.08 10.45
C GLU A 13 6.61 -4.36 11.76
N LEU A 14 6.40 -3.04 11.75
CA LEU A 14 6.23 -2.28 13.01
C LEU A 14 4.78 -2.18 13.50
N GLU A 15 3.78 -2.10 12.61
CA GLU A 15 2.37 -1.97 13.04
C GLU A 15 1.60 -3.30 13.02
N VAL A 16 1.91 -4.22 12.11
CA VAL A 16 1.25 -5.54 12.03
C VAL A 16 2.03 -6.58 12.86
N GLY A 17 3.37 -6.48 12.88
CA GLY A 17 4.24 -7.37 13.63
C GLY A 17 4.11 -7.23 15.16
N GLY A 18 3.94 -6.00 15.65
CA GLY A 18 3.76 -5.72 17.08
C GLY A 18 2.41 -6.18 17.63
N GLY A 19 1.33 -6.05 16.84
CA GLY A 19 -0.03 -6.41 17.27
C GLY A 19 -0.34 -7.91 17.24
N LEU A 20 0.22 -8.67 16.29
CA LEU A 20 0.02 -10.11 16.22
C LEU A 20 0.93 -10.88 17.19
N ASN A 21 2.23 -10.53 17.30
CA ASN A 21 3.15 -11.23 18.22
C ASN A 21 2.82 -11.04 19.70
N SER A 22 2.13 -9.97 20.08
CA SER A 22 1.71 -9.71 21.46
C SER A 22 0.39 -10.39 21.86
N ARG A 23 -0.46 -10.77 20.89
CA ARG A 23 -1.75 -11.43 21.17
C ARG A 23 -1.59 -12.93 21.45
N THR A 24 -1.44 -13.27 22.73
CA THR A 24 -1.33 -14.64 23.23
C THR A 24 -2.59 -15.49 23.05
N SER A 25 -3.74 -14.87 22.74
CA SER A 25 -5.00 -15.56 22.40
C SER A 25 -4.88 -16.43 21.15
N PHE A 26 -3.92 -16.16 20.27
CA PHE A 26 -3.69 -16.91 19.04
C PHE A 26 -2.53 -17.88 19.16
N SER A 27 -2.64 -19.02 18.48
CA SER A 27 -1.57 -20.02 18.49
C SER A 27 -0.25 -19.43 17.99
N LEU A 28 0.84 -19.73 18.72
CA LEU A 28 2.19 -19.25 18.35
C LEU A 28 2.58 -19.72 16.95
N ARG A 29 2.14 -20.92 16.59
CA ARG A 29 2.43 -21.55 15.31
C ARG A 29 1.82 -20.78 14.15
N VAL A 30 0.51 -20.49 14.20
CA VAL A 30 -0.18 -19.75 13.12
C VAL A 30 0.35 -18.33 13.01
N ARG A 31 0.65 -17.67 14.13
CA ARG A 31 1.24 -16.32 14.13
C ARG A 31 2.60 -16.27 13.44
N LYS A 32 3.53 -17.16 13.81
CA LYS A 32 4.84 -17.24 13.15
C LYS A 32 4.71 -17.54 11.66
N TYR A 33 3.78 -18.41 11.29
CA TYR A 33 3.52 -18.73 9.90
C TYR A 33 3.02 -17.51 9.11
N ILE A 34 2.06 -16.77 9.64
CA ILE A 34 1.54 -15.56 8.99
C ILE A 34 2.66 -14.53 8.81
N LEU A 35 3.40 -14.22 9.87
CA LEU A 35 4.47 -13.22 9.84
C LEU A 35 5.55 -13.59 8.81
N GLY A 36 5.96 -14.85 8.76
CA GLY A 36 6.94 -15.33 7.78
C GLY A 36 6.43 -15.31 6.33
N ASN A 37 5.12 -15.18 6.10
CA ASN A 37 4.51 -15.20 4.77
C ASN A 37 3.79 -13.88 4.39
N ILE A 38 3.94 -12.79 5.16
CA ILE A 38 3.29 -11.49 4.86
C ILE A 38 3.59 -11.02 3.43
N LEU A 39 4.86 -11.03 3.02
CA LEU A 39 5.26 -10.60 1.67
C LEU A 39 4.66 -11.50 0.59
N ARG A 40 4.44 -12.77 0.92
CA ARG A 40 3.79 -13.73 0.03
C ARG A 40 2.29 -13.43 -0.11
N PHE A 41 1.59 -13.05 0.96
CA PHE A 41 0.20 -12.55 0.84
C PHE A 41 0.10 -11.36 -0.10
N ARG A 42 1.05 -10.41 -0.01
CA ARG A 42 1.11 -9.30 -0.98
C ARG A 42 1.33 -9.79 -2.41
N GLY A 43 2.25 -10.75 -2.60
CA GLY A 43 2.52 -11.36 -3.91
C GLY A 43 1.26 -11.94 -4.57
N ASP A 44 0.41 -12.59 -3.79
CA ASP A 44 -0.87 -13.14 -4.25
C ASP A 44 -1.82 -12.07 -4.76
N VAL A 45 -1.97 -10.98 -3.99
CA VAL A 45 -2.78 -9.82 -4.38
C VAL A 45 -2.27 -9.26 -5.72
N THR A 46 -0.95 -9.05 -5.85
CA THR A 46 -0.37 -8.52 -7.08
C THR A 46 -0.52 -9.47 -8.28
N LYS A 47 -0.36 -10.78 -8.07
CA LYS A 47 -0.50 -11.79 -9.12
C LYS A 47 -1.93 -11.86 -9.64
N CYS A 48 -2.91 -11.82 -8.73
CA CYS A 48 -4.33 -11.75 -9.06
C CYS A 48 -4.64 -10.51 -9.91
N ILE A 49 -4.24 -9.32 -9.44
CA ILE A 49 -4.50 -8.06 -10.15
C ILE A 49 -3.88 -8.10 -11.55
N LEU A 50 -2.60 -8.49 -11.66
CA LEU A 50 -1.89 -8.55 -12.94
C LEU A 50 -2.55 -9.48 -13.96
N HIS A 51 -3.09 -10.62 -13.50
CA HIS A 51 -3.81 -11.55 -14.37
C HIS A 51 -5.08 -10.88 -14.93
N TRP A 52 -5.95 -10.37 -14.07
CA TRP A 52 -7.23 -9.78 -14.49
C TRP A 52 -7.07 -8.45 -15.24
N THR A 53 -6.00 -7.69 -15.03
CA THR A 53 -5.68 -6.51 -15.85
C THR A 53 -5.37 -6.92 -17.28
N ASN A 54 -4.57 -7.98 -17.46
CA ASN A 54 -4.07 -8.42 -18.76
C ASN A 54 -5.07 -9.27 -19.55
N GLU A 55 -6.06 -9.86 -18.87
CA GLU A 55 -7.09 -10.67 -19.51
C GLU A 55 -7.93 -9.85 -20.51
N THR A 56 -8.02 -10.31 -21.76
CA THR A 56 -8.75 -9.63 -22.84
C THR A 56 -10.10 -10.30 -23.12
N GLY A 57 -11.06 -9.59 -23.71
CA GLY A 57 -12.38 -10.14 -24.05
C GLY A 57 -13.37 -10.27 -22.88
N ILE A 58 -13.00 -9.79 -21.68
CA ILE A 58 -13.83 -9.85 -20.48
C ILE A 58 -14.28 -8.44 -20.06
N THR A 59 -15.53 -8.32 -19.60
CA THR A 59 -16.08 -7.05 -19.10
C THR A 59 -15.42 -6.61 -17.79
N LYS A 60 -15.38 -5.30 -17.53
CA LYS A 60 -14.86 -4.76 -16.26
C LYS A 60 -15.52 -5.38 -15.03
N VAL A 61 -16.84 -5.61 -15.08
CA VAL A 61 -17.60 -6.23 -13.98
C VAL A 61 -17.15 -7.66 -13.71
N GLN A 62 -16.91 -8.45 -14.75
CA GLN A 62 -16.39 -9.81 -14.61
C GLN A 62 -14.97 -9.81 -14.03
N LYS A 63 -14.09 -8.88 -14.46
CA LYS A 63 -12.75 -8.71 -13.88
C LYS A 63 -12.81 -8.40 -12.39
N ILE A 64 -13.70 -7.49 -11.98
CA ILE A 64 -13.90 -7.15 -10.56
C ILE A 64 -14.35 -8.38 -9.77
N LYS A 65 -15.33 -9.14 -10.27
CA LYS A 65 -15.80 -10.37 -9.61
C LYS A 65 -14.70 -11.44 -9.51
N GLY A 66 -13.87 -11.57 -10.54
CA GLY A 66 -12.70 -12.44 -10.55
C GLY A 66 -11.71 -12.08 -9.43
N ILE A 67 -11.32 -10.81 -9.37
CA ILE A 67 -10.43 -10.27 -8.32
C ILE A 67 -11.04 -10.50 -6.93
N GLN A 68 -12.33 -10.22 -6.75
CA GLN A 68 -13.02 -10.44 -5.47
C GLN A 68 -12.95 -11.90 -5.01
N LYS A 69 -13.20 -12.84 -5.92
CA LYS A 69 -13.13 -14.28 -5.65
C LYS A 69 -11.72 -14.71 -5.25
N ASP A 70 -10.71 -14.30 -6.02
CA ASP A 70 -9.33 -14.70 -5.79
C ASP A 70 -8.76 -14.08 -4.51
N LEU A 71 -9.08 -12.80 -4.23
CA LEU A 71 -8.69 -12.14 -2.98
C LEU A 71 -9.34 -12.77 -1.75
N ALA A 72 -10.63 -13.11 -1.83
CA ALA A 72 -11.32 -13.82 -0.75
C ALA A 72 -10.71 -15.21 -0.48
N ASN A 73 -10.17 -15.86 -1.51
CA ASN A 73 -9.51 -17.16 -1.40
C ASN A 73 -8.02 -17.09 -1.00
N ALA A 74 -7.36 -15.95 -1.20
CA ALA A 74 -5.92 -15.80 -0.92
C ALA A 74 -5.52 -16.17 0.52
N PRO A 75 -6.28 -15.82 1.58
CA PRO A 75 -6.07 -16.31 2.95
C PRO A 75 -5.98 -17.84 3.06
N TYR A 76 -6.93 -18.54 2.45
CA TYR A 76 -7.02 -19.99 2.49
C TYR A 76 -5.89 -20.65 1.70
N HIS A 77 -5.61 -20.15 0.49
CA HIS A 77 -4.49 -20.59 -0.33
C HIS A 77 -3.18 -20.57 0.47
N ARG A 78 -2.89 -19.46 1.15
CA ARG A 78 -1.63 -19.32 1.90
C ARG A 78 -1.54 -20.19 3.13
N LEU A 79 -2.67 -20.48 3.76
CA LEU A 79 -2.72 -21.36 4.91
C LEU A 79 -2.77 -22.84 4.50
N GLY A 80 -2.68 -23.16 3.21
CA GLY A 80 -2.54 -24.52 2.70
C GLY A 80 -3.84 -25.15 2.21
N GLN A 81 -4.95 -24.40 2.14
CA GLN A 81 -6.20 -24.86 1.55
C GLN A 81 -6.32 -24.41 0.10
N HIS A 82 -6.16 -25.36 -0.83
CA HIS A 82 -6.12 -25.08 -2.27
C HIS A 82 -7.41 -25.43 -3.02
N THR A 83 -8.50 -25.75 -2.31
CA THR A 83 -9.77 -26.25 -2.91
C THR A 83 -10.40 -25.31 -3.93
N ASN A 84 -10.26 -23.99 -3.73
CA ASN A 84 -10.92 -22.98 -4.55
C ASN A 84 -9.93 -22.17 -5.41
N CYS A 85 -8.70 -22.65 -5.57
CA CYS A 85 -7.70 -21.95 -6.35
C CYS A 85 -7.92 -22.12 -7.85
N SER A 86 -7.79 -21.02 -8.59
CA SER A 86 -7.75 -21.04 -10.05
C SER A 86 -6.40 -21.60 -10.54
N SER A 87 -6.39 -22.28 -11.70
CA SER A 87 -5.19 -22.93 -12.25
C SER A 87 -4.02 -21.98 -12.54
N TYR A 88 -4.32 -20.74 -12.97
CA TYR A 88 -3.30 -19.70 -13.19
C TYR A 88 -2.62 -19.27 -11.87
N PHE A 89 -3.33 -19.43 -10.76
CA PHE A 89 -2.93 -18.95 -9.45
C PHE A 89 -2.13 -20.00 -8.69
N CYS A 90 -2.63 -21.24 -8.66
CA CYS A 90 -2.03 -22.38 -7.99
C CYS A 90 -2.34 -23.67 -8.76
N ASN A 91 -1.40 -24.63 -8.73
CA ASN A 91 -1.55 -25.93 -9.38
C ASN A 91 -2.41 -26.93 -8.57
N GLY A 92 -3.00 -26.50 -7.45
CA GLY A 92 -3.87 -27.32 -6.60
C GLY A 92 -3.17 -28.41 -5.79
N SER A 93 -1.87 -28.67 -6.03
CA SER A 93 -1.10 -29.67 -5.30
C SER A 93 -0.57 -29.12 -3.98
N LEU A 94 -0.87 -29.84 -2.89
CA LEU A 94 -0.17 -29.68 -1.63
C LEU A 94 1.31 -29.99 -1.86
N LYS A 95 2.20 -29.06 -1.50
CA LYS A 95 3.63 -29.37 -1.47
C LYS A 95 3.86 -30.46 -0.42
N PRO A 96 4.86 -31.34 -0.59
CA PRO A 96 5.04 -32.53 0.26
C PRO A 96 5.19 -32.25 1.76
N ASN A 97 5.43 -31.00 2.17
CA ASN A 97 5.54 -30.57 3.57
C ASN A 97 4.55 -29.45 3.97
N GLU A 98 3.53 -29.16 3.16
CA GLU A 98 2.56 -28.11 3.43
C GLU A 98 1.40 -28.68 4.25
N GLN A 99 1.27 -28.23 5.49
CA GLN A 99 0.14 -28.58 6.35
C GLN A 99 -0.95 -27.52 6.23
N ASN A 100 -2.21 -27.97 6.19
CA ASN A 100 -3.34 -27.06 6.21
C ASN A 100 -3.51 -26.46 7.61
N LEU A 101 -3.22 -25.17 7.74
CA LEU A 101 -3.34 -24.38 8.96
C LEU A 101 -4.71 -23.68 9.09
N VAL A 102 -5.60 -23.80 8.09
CA VAL A 102 -6.94 -23.19 8.13
C VAL A 102 -7.73 -23.63 9.37
N PRO A 103 -7.82 -24.93 9.73
CA PRO A 103 -8.59 -25.35 10.89
C PRO A 103 -8.05 -24.76 12.20
N GLU A 104 -6.72 -24.64 12.33
CA GLU A 104 -6.07 -24.03 13.49
C GLU A 104 -6.30 -22.51 13.52
N ALA A 105 -6.31 -21.86 12.36
CA ALA A 105 -6.59 -20.44 12.23
C ALA A 105 -8.07 -20.10 12.52
N GLU A 106 -9.00 -20.99 12.17
CA GLU A 106 -10.43 -20.82 12.48
C GLU A 106 -10.74 -21.04 13.95
N THR A 107 -10.20 -22.11 14.54
CA THR A 107 -10.36 -22.39 15.99
C THR A 107 -9.74 -21.29 16.87
N SER A 108 -8.62 -20.71 16.46
CA SER A 108 -8.01 -19.57 17.17
C SER A 108 -8.68 -18.22 16.89
N GLY A 109 -9.60 -18.13 15.92
CA GLY A 109 -10.28 -16.89 15.53
C GLY A 109 -9.41 -15.89 14.74
N ILE A 110 -8.11 -16.15 14.56
CA ILE A 110 -7.22 -15.29 13.77
C ILE A 110 -7.63 -15.24 12.29
N MET A 111 -8.27 -16.31 11.80
CA MET A 111 -8.82 -16.33 10.45
C MET A 111 -9.87 -15.22 10.23
N ASN A 112 -10.67 -14.90 11.26
CA ASN A 112 -11.67 -13.83 11.15
C ASN A 112 -11.01 -12.46 11.03
N GLU A 113 -9.92 -12.21 11.76
CA GLU A 113 -9.14 -10.97 11.62
C GLU A 113 -8.53 -10.85 10.22
N ILE A 114 -7.96 -11.94 9.70
CA ILE A 114 -7.42 -11.96 8.33
C ILE A 114 -8.55 -11.68 7.33
N LYS A 115 -9.69 -12.36 7.45
CA LYS A 115 -10.87 -12.13 6.60
C LYS A 115 -11.33 -10.68 6.65
N ASN A 116 -11.39 -10.06 7.82
CA ASN A 116 -11.78 -8.65 7.99
C ASN A 116 -10.84 -7.71 7.24
N HIS A 117 -9.52 -7.96 7.29
CA HIS A 117 -8.54 -7.19 6.53
C HIS A 117 -8.67 -7.44 5.02
N THR A 118 -8.83 -8.69 4.61
CA THR A 118 -9.00 -9.07 3.20
C THR A 118 -10.30 -8.51 2.61
N LEU A 119 -11.39 -8.44 3.38
CA LEU A 119 -12.66 -7.86 2.94
C LEU A 119 -12.50 -6.42 2.47
N ARG A 120 -11.67 -5.62 3.15
CA ARG A 120 -11.36 -4.25 2.70
C ARG A 120 -10.73 -4.22 1.31
N LEU A 121 -9.90 -5.20 0.97
CA LEU A 121 -9.33 -5.34 -0.38
C LEU A 121 -10.38 -5.78 -1.39
N VAL A 122 -11.22 -6.76 -1.02
CA VAL A 122 -12.31 -7.28 -1.86
C VAL A 122 -13.30 -6.17 -2.23
N TYR A 123 -13.69 -5.33 -1.26
CA TYR A 123 -14.59 -4.20 -1.53
C TYR A 123 -13.96 -3.13 -2.44
N ASN A 124 -12.64 -2.97 -2.38
CA ASN A 124 -11.90 -1.99 -3.20
C ASN A 124 -11.32 -2.61 -4.49
N ALA A 125 -11.80 -3.79 -4.91
CA ALA A 125 -11.30 -4.50 -6.10
C ALA A 125 -11.34 -3.67 -7.39
N GLU A 126 -12.33 -2.79 -7.55
CA GLU A 126 -12.39 -1.87 -8.68
C GLU A 126 -11.22 -0.87 -8.68
N SER A 127 -10.92 -0.27 -7.53
CA SER A 127 -9.77 0.65 -7.40
C SER A 127 -8.44 -0.06 -7.62
N LEU A 128 -8.34 -1.33 -7.19
CA LEU A 128 -7.17 -2.18 -7.45
C LEU A 128 -6.97 -2.43 -8.95
N LEU A 129 -8.06 -2.73 -9.68
CA LEU A 129 -8.04 -2.96 -11.12
C LEU A 129 -7.57 -1.72 -11.90
N GLU A 130 -7.99 -0.53 -11.45
CA GLU A 130 -7.63 0.74 -12.08
C GLU A 130 -6.29 1.31 -11.58
N ASN A 131 -5.60 0.60 -10.69
CA ASN A 131 -4.38 1.05 -10.01
C ASN A 131 -4.52 2.45 -9.39
N LYS A 132 -5.72 2.76 -8.88
CA LYS A 132 -6.01 4.03 -8.19
C LYS A 132 -5.34 4.00 -6.82
N ASN A 133 -4.30 4.79 -6.65
CA ASN A 133 -3.65 4.98 -5.36
C ASN A 133 -3.97 6.38 -4.79
N ASN A 134 -4.40 6.44 -3.53
CA ASN A 134 -4.49 7.71 -2.81
C ASN A 134 -3.09 8.27 -2.49
N ASN A 135 -2.03 7.51 -2.79
CA ASN A 135 -0.65 7.80 -2.43
C ASN A 135 -0.19 9.18 -2.91
N ILE A 136 -0.53 9.57 -4.15
CA ILE A 136 -0.12 10.88 -4.69
C ILE A 136 -0.78 12.03 -3.93
N CYS A 137 -2.09 11.93 -3.65
CA CYS A 137 -2.82 12.93 -2.89
C CYS A 137 -2.34 13.00 -1.43
N GLU A 138 -2.10 11.84 -0.79
CA GLU A 138 -1.62 11.79 0.59
C GLU A 138 -0.17 12.28 0.72
N GLN A 139 0.71 11.95 -0.23
CA GLN A 139 2.07 12.52 -0.31
C GLN A 139 2.03 14.04 -0.51
N PHE A 140 1.16 14.53 -1.40
CA PHE A 140 1.01 15.96 -1.62
C PHE A 140 0.49 16.68 -0.37
N ASN A 141 -0.52 16.11 0.31
CA ASN A 141 -1.04 16.64 1.57
C ASN A 141 0.00 16.63 2.70
N ALA A 142 0.82 15.58 2.80
CA ALA A 142 1.94 15.54 3.74
C ALA A 142 2.96 16.65 3.47
N LEU A 143 3.23 16.93 2.19
CA LEU A 143 4.10 18.02 1.78
C LEU A 143 3.50 19.38 2.11
N ILE A 144 2.20 19.61 1.83
CA ILE A 144 1.49 20.83 2.24
C ILE A 144 1.62 21.02 3.75
N ASN A 145 1.36 19.98 4.55
CA ASN A 145 1.49 20.05 6.01
C ASN A 145 2.92 20.41 6.44
N LYS A 146 3.94 19.88 5.77
CA LYS A 146 5.34 20.24 6.04
C LYS A 146 5.63 21.72 5.75
N PHE A 147 5.09 22.27 4.67
CA PHE A 147 5.26 23.68 4.32
C PHE A 147 4.43 24.61 5.23
N VAL A 148 3.21 24.21 5.57
CA VAL A 148 2.27 24.96 6.42
C VAL A 148 2.71 24.96 7.88
N ALA A 149 3.10 23.80 8.42
CA ALA A 149 3.49 23.61 9.82
C ALA A 149 5.02 23.67 10.07
N GLY A 150 5.83 23.89 9.02
CA GLY A 150 7.28 24.12 9.15
C GLY A 150 7.62 25.37 9.96
N LYS A 151 8.91 25.55 10.33
CA LYS A 151 9.45 26.57 11.26
C LYS A 151 8.66 27.90 11.31
N ARG A 152 8.45 28.40 12.55
CA ARG A 152 7.82 29.67 12.97
C ARG A 152 6.95 30.37 11.91
N LEU A 153 5.64 30.14 11.98
CA LEU A 153 4.63 30.89 11.24
C LEU A 153 4.60 32.36 11.68
N ASN A 154 4.90 33.28 10.76
CA ASN A 154 4.52 34.68 10.90
C ASN A 154 3.05 34.87 10.49
N PHE A 155 2.15 34.90 11.47
CA PHE A 155 0.70 35.05 11.25
C PHE A 155 0.28 36.46 10.80
N SER A 156 1.16 37.46 10.93
CA SER A 156 0.84 38.87 10.67
C SER A 156 0.83 39.26 9.18
N ARG A 157 1.22 38.36 8.26
CA ARG A 157 1.21 38.64 6.80
C ARG A 157 0.04 37.96 6.10
N LYS A 158 -0.74 38.76 5.36
CA LYS A 158 -1.78 38.31 4.41
C LYS A 158 -1.11 37.37 3.38
N GLU A 159 -1.84 36.37 2.89
CA GLU A 159 -1.41 35.35 1.90
C GLU A 159 -0.37 34.30 2.34
N SER A 160 0.05 34.32 3.62
CA SER A 160 1.09 33.37 4.09
C SER A 160 0.75 31.90 3.86
N TYR A 161 -0.53 31.51 3.89
CA TYR A 161 -0.97 30.15 3.58
C TYR A 161 -0.87 29.83 2.08
N ASN A 162 -1.40 30.69 1.21
CA ASN A 162 -1.40 30.48 -0.24
C ASN A 162 0.03 30.31 -0.78
N THR A 163 0.96 31.19 -0.38
CA THR A 163 2.37 31.08 -0.79
C THR A 163 3.03 29.78 -0.31
N ARG A 164 2.64 29.25 0.86
CA ARG A 164 3.15 27.96 1.36
C ARG A 164 2.59 26.77 0.59
N VAL A 165 1.33 26.83 0.16
CA VAL A 165 0.74 25.82 -0.72
C VAL A 165 1.39 25.87 -2.11
N GLU A 166 1.59 27.04 -2.68
CA GLU A 166 2.31 27.23 -3.94
C GLU A 166 3.74 26.68 -3.86
N ALA A 167 4.44 26.93 -2.75
CA ALA A 167 5.76 26.35 -2.50
C ALA A 167 5.72 24.82 -2.45
N ALA A 168 4.69 24.24 -1.82
CA ALA A 168 4.47 22.80 -1.81
C ALA A 168 4.24 22.24 -3.22
N VAL A 169 3.46 22.92 -4.06
CA VAL A 169 3.25 22.54 -5.48
C VAL A 169 4.55 22.50 -6.25
N VAL A 170 5.36 23.56 -6.16
CA VAL A 170 6.67 23.62 -6.84
C VAL A 170 7.59 22.51 -6.33
N SER A 171 7.59 22.25 -5.02
CA SER A 171 8.39 21.19 -4.42
C SER A 171 7.94 19.79 -4.85
N PHE A 172 6.63 19.54 -4.92
CA PHE A 172 6.06 18.25 -5.30
C PHE A 172 6.42 17.90 -6.75
N ASN A 173 6.23 18.85 -7.67
CA ASN A 173 6.45 18.63 -9.09
C ASN A 173 7.93 18.60 -9.46
N SER A 174 8.76 19.44 -8.84
CA SER A 174 10.18 19.56 -9.21
C SER A 174 11.12 18.65 -8.44
N LYS A 175 10.73 18.21 -7.24
CA LYS A 175 11.61 17.53 -6.25
C LYS A 175 12.91 18.30 -5.90
N GLN A 176 13.05 19.54 -6.40
CA GLN A 176 14.24 20.40 -6.29
C GLN A 176 13.81 21.87 -6.03
N TYR A 177 12.91 22.05 -5.06
CA TYR A 177 12.28 23.32 -4.71
C TYR A 177 13.25 24.51 -4.65
N LEU A 178 14.27 24.43 -3.78
CA LEU A 178 15.22 25.53 -3.54
C LEU A 178 15.99 25.90 -4.81
N ARG A 179 16.38 24.90 -5.60
CA ARG A 179 17.13 25.10 -6.84
C ARG A 179 16.29 25.81 -7.89
N GLN A 180 15.01 25.45 -8.03
CA GLN A 180 14.12 26.08 -9.01
C GLN A 180 13.81 27.52 -8.65
N ILE A 181 13.54 27.81 -7.38
CA ILE A 181 13.34 29.18 -6.91
C ILE A 181 14.59 30.02 -7.15
N TYR A 182 15.75 29.52 -6.70
CA TYR A 182 17.01 30.23 -6.89
C TYR A 182 17.24 30.52 -8.36
N LYS A 183 17.16 29.51 -9.23
CA LYS A 183 17.39 29.67 -10.67
C LYS A 183 16.42 30.65 -11.32
N LYS A 184 15.18 30.75 -10.82
CA LYS A 184 14.20 31.71 -11.33
C LYS A 184 14.46 33.15 -10.86
N ILE A 185 14.95 33.33 -9.63
CA ILE A 185 15.29 34.64 -9.07
C ILE A 185 16.61 35.16 -9.64
N SER A 186 17.65 34.32 -9.69
CA SER A 186 19.00 34.71 -10.07
C SER A 186 19.32 34.48 -11.55
N ASN A 187 18.41 33.87 -12.32
CA ASN A 187 18.64 33.40 -13.70
C ASN A 187 19.85 32.47 -13.88
N CYS A 188 20.46 31.97 -12.80
CA CYS A 188 21.62 31.09 -12.83
C CYS A 188 21.46 29.91 -11.86
N SER A 189 22.16 28.81 -12.13
CA SER A 189 22.10 27.63 -11.26
C SER A 189 22.76 27.93 -9.91
N PRO A 190 22.22 27.42 -8.78
CA PRO A 190 22.90 27.49 -7.49
C PRO A 190 24.33 26.95 -7.62
N GLY A 191 25.32 27.71 -7.17
CA GLY A 191 26.74 27.37 -7.28
C GLY A 191 27.50 28.03 -8.44
N LYS A 192 26.82 28.64 -9.42
CA LYS A 192 27.44 29.61 -10.34
C LYS A 192 27.34 30.99 -9.69
N GLN A 193 28.41 31.46 -9.08
CA GLN A 193 28.51 32.85 -8.65
C GLN A 193 28.44 33.73 -9.90
N ILE A 194 27.52 34.71 -9.92
CA ILE A 194 27.65 35.83 -10.83
C ILE A 194 28.84 36.63 -10.28
N ILE A 195 30.02 36.46 -10.89
CA ILE A 195 31.14 37.37 -10.66
C ILE A 195 30.78 38.65 -11.41
N ASN A 196 30.01 39.52 -10.76
CA ASN A 196 29.90 40.91 -11.19
C ASN A 196 30.54 41.75 -10.07
N ALA A 197 31.82 42.07 -10.26
CA ALA A 197 32.48 43.23 -9.68
C ALA A 197 32.58 44.29 -10.77
#